data_AF-A0A2N0QQ08-F1
#
_entry.id   AF-A0A2N0QQ08-F1
#
_cell.length_a   1.000
_cell.length_b   1.000
_cell.length_c   1.000
_cell.angle_alpha   90.00
_cell.angle_beta   90.00
_cell.angle_gamma   90.00
#
_symmetry.space_group_name_H-M   'P 1'
#
loop_
_entity.id
_entity.type
_entity.pdbx_description
1 polymer ?
#
loop_
_entity_poly.entity_id
_entity_poly.type
_entity_poly.pdbx_seq_one_letter_code
_entity_poly.pdbx_strand_id
1 'polypeptide(L)' 'LSPNLIKAYVDTGDPFDKAGGYGIQTDGALFIDRIEGDYNNVVGFPLATVFEKLISLNILHI' A
#
# COMPACT_ATOMS: atom_id res chain seq x y z
N LEU A 1 2.67 -8.09 16.75
CA LEU A 1 1.50 -8.92 16.36
C LEU A 1 1.58 -10.25 17.12
N SER A 2 0.46 -10.78 17.60
CA SER A 2 0.46 -12.10 18.26
C SER A 2 0.57 -13.22 17.21
N PRO A 3 1.14 -14.39 17.55
CA PRO A 3 1.23 -15.52 16.63
C PRO A 3 -0.13 -15.96 16.08
N ASN A 4 -1.18 -15.93 16.91
CA ASN A 4 -2.54 -16.27 16.49
C ASN A 4 -3.10 -15.28 15.47
N LEU A 5 -2.82 -13.98 15.63
CA LEU A 5 -3.24 -12.96 14.68
C LEU A 5 -2.51 -13.11 13.33
N ILE A 6 -1.21 -13.38 13.36
CA ILE A 6 -0.42 -13.65 12.15
C ILE A 6 -0.98 -14.89 11.43
N LYS A 7 -1.24 -15.98 12.15
CA LYS A 7 -1.81 -17.19 11.56
C LYS A 7 -3.17 -16.90 10.92
N ALA A 8 -4.06 -16.22 11.63
CA ALA A 8 -5.38 -15.87 11.11
C ALA A 8 -5.28 -15.05 9.82
N TYR A 9 -4.34 -14.11 9.75
CA TYR A 9 -4.11 -13.32 8.54
C TYR A 9 -3.52 -14.14 7.39
N VAL A 10 -2.57 -15.04 7.66
CA VAL A 10 -2.05 -15.97 6.64
C VAL A 10 -3.15 -16.87 6.09
N ASP A 11 -4.06 -17.34 6.95
CA ASP A 11 -5.19 -18.19 6.57
C ASP A 11 -6.18 -17.46 5.62
N THR A 12 -6.16 -16.12 5.54
CA THR A 12 -6.98 -15.36 4.57
C THR A 12 -6.50 -15.49 3.12
N GLY A 13 -5.25 -15.89 2.91
CA GLY A 13 -4.60 -15.91 1.60
C GLY A 13 -4.12 -14.55 1.10
N ASP A 14 -4.54 -13.45 1.74
CA ASP A 14 -4.15 -12.09 1.37
C ASP A 14 -2.63 -11.83 1.31
N PRO A 15 -1.75 -12.39 2.16
CA PRO A 15 -0.33 -12.05 2.10
C PRO A 15 0.42 -12.64 0.90
N PHE A 16 -0.14 -13.63 0.18
CA PHE A 16 0.63 -14.44 -0.76
C PHE A 16 1.04 -13.72 -2.06
N ASP A 17 0.34 -12.65 -2.45
CA ASP A 17 0.64 -11.86 -3.64
C ASP A 17 1.32 -10.51 -3.32
N LYS A 18 1.68 -10.27 -2.05
CA LYS A 18 2.16 -8.96 -1.58
C LYS A 18 3.59 -9.03 -1.08
N ALA A 19 4.43 -8.12 -1.58
CA ALA A 19 5.78 -7.97 -1.07
C ALA A 19 5.73 -7.60 0.43
N GLY A 20 6.52 -8.30 1.25
CA GLY A 20 6.49 -8.14 2.71
C GLY A 20 5.33 -8.86 3.41
N GLY A 21 4.46 -9.56 2.67
CA GLY A 21 3.42 -10.41 3.24
C GLY A 21 2.31 -9.65 3.98
N TYR A 22 2.02 -8.42 3.58
CA TYR A 22 0.80 -7.71 4.00
C TYR A 22 0.34 -6.68 2.97
N GLY A 23 -0.95 -6.35 3.01
CA GLY A 23 -1.56 -5.30 2.19
C GLY A 23 -2.15 -4.19 3.03
N ILE A 24 -1.87 -2.95 2.67
CA ILE A 24 -2.45 -1.77 3.33
C ILE A 24 -3.93 -1.53 2.97
N GLN A 25 -4.42 -2.13 1.88
CA GLN A 25 -5.80 -2.00 1.41
C GLN A 25 -6.74 -3.07 1.95
N THR A 26 -6.21 -4.01 2.71
CA THR A 26 -6.89 -5.21 3.20
C THR A 26 -6.74 -5.30 4.72
N ASP A 27 -7.07 -6.45 5.33
CA ASP A 27 -6.95 -6.66 6.77
C ASP A 27 -5.50 -6.45 7.29
N GLY A 28 -4.49 -6.47 6.41
CA GLY A 28 -3.12 -6.11 6.75
C GLY A 28 -2.96 -4.67 7.26
N ALA A 29 -3.92 -3.78 6.96
CA ALA A 29 -3.99 -2.42 7.50
C ALA A 29 -4.06 -2.39 9.03
N LEU A 30 -4.64 -3.43 9.66
CA LEU A 30 -4.75 -3.55 11.12
C LEU A 30 -3.39 -3.67 11.82
N PHE A 31 -2.31 -3.93 11.07
CA PHE A 31 -0.96 -4.07 11.61
C PHE A 31 -0.17 -2.76 11.58
N ILE A 32 -0.70 -1.73 10.92
CA ILE A 32 0.01 -0.49 10.63
C ILE A 32 -0.32 0.54 11.71
N ASP A 33 0.67 0.85 12.55
CA ASP A 33 0.54 1.90 13.58
C ASP A 33 0.64 3.30 12.98
N ARG A 34 1.52 3.49 11.99
CA ARG A 34 1.69 4.76 11.28
C ARG A 34 2.31 4.57 9.90
N ILE A 35 2.11 5.58 9.05
CA ILE A 35 2.78 5.75 7.76
C ILE A 35 3.44 7.12 7.76
N GLU A 36 4.65 7.20 7.22
CA GLU A 36 5.34 8.45 6.95
C GLU A 36 5.67 8.49 5.45
N GLY A 37 5.04 9.42 4.71
CA GLY A 37 5.11 9.50 3.26
C GLY A 37 3.75 9.42 2.57
N ASP A 38 3.74 9.03 1.28
CA ASP A 38 2.53 8.94 0.46
C ASP A 38 1.87 7.55 0.56
N TYR A 39 0.63 7.52 1.06
CA TYR A 39 -0.20 6.33 1.11
C TYR A 39 -0.36 5.65 -0.26
N ASN A 40 -0.55 6.42 -1.33
CA ASN A 40 -0.76 5.86 -2.67
C ASN A 40 0.50 5.15 -3.17
N ASN A 41 1.67 5.68 -2.82
CA ASN A 41 2.94 5.01 -3.08
C ASN A 41 3.04 3.67 -2.33
N VAL A 42 2.57 3.59 -1.08
CA VAL A 42 2.50 2.32 -0.33
C VAL A 42 1.52 1.33 -0.97
N VAL A 43 0.37 1.81 -1.47
CA VAL A 43 -0.57 1.01 -2.25
C VAL A 43 0.08 0.45 -3.53
N GLY A 44 1.00 1.21 -4.14
CA GLY A 44 1.80 0.78 -5.28
C GLY A 44 1.93 1.80 -6.42
N PHE A 45 1.34 3.00 -6.28
CA PHE A 45 1.46 4.05 -7.29
C PHE A 45 1.46 5.46 -6.68
N PRO A 46 2.56 6.23 -6.78
CA PRO A 46 2.68 7.57 -6.20
C PRO A 46 1.89 8.61 -7.00
N LEU A 47 0.57 8.63 -6.81
CA LEU A 47 -0.37 9.35 -7.66
C LEU A 47 -0.04 10.85 -7.78
N ALA A 48 0.19 11.53 -6.65
CA ALA A 48 0.46 12.97 -6.64
C ALA A 48 1.74 13.31 -7.40
N THR A 49 2.84 12.63 -7.09
CA THR A 49 4.14 12.84 -7.75
C THR A 49 4.07 12.54 -9.24
N VAL A 50 3.35 11.49 -9.65
CA VAL A 50 3.20 11.17 -11.08
C VAL A 50 2.37 12.22 -11.79
N PHE A 51 1.25 12.68 -11.21
CA PHE A 51 0.43 13.73 -11.80
C PHE A 51 1.21 15.04 -11.99
N GLU A 52 1.93 15.48 -10.96
CA GLU A 52 2.83 16.65 -11.05
C GLU A 52 3.84 16.47 -12.19
N LYS A 53 4.42 15.27 -12.33
CA LYS A 53 5.37 14.98 -13.39
C LYS A 53 4.75 15.04 -14.77
N LEU A 54 3.55 14.48 -14.95
CA LEU A 54 2.83 14.48 -16.22
C LEU A 54 2.46 15.89 -16.68
N ILE A 55 2.09 16.77 -15.75
CA ILE A 55 1.86 18.19 -16.03
C ILE A 55 3.17 18.87 -16.44
N SER A 56 4.26 18.64 -15.69
CA SER A 56 5.58 19.23 -15.98
C SER A 56 6.17 18.80 -17.33
N LEU A 57 5.76 17.63 -17.83
CA LEU A 57 6.17 17.09 -19.14
C LEU A 57 5.18 17.47 -20.26
N ASN A 58 4.16 18.27 -19.95
CA ASN A 58 3.10 18.66 -20.87
C ASN A 58 2.34 17.46 -21.48
N ILE A 59 2.26 16.34 -20.75
CA ILE A 59 1.49 15.15 -21.16
C ILE A 59 0.03 15.27 -20.70
N LEU A 60 -0.18 15.83 -19.52
CA LEU A 60 -1.50 16.07 -18.94
C LEU A 60 -1.80 17.58 -18.90
N HIS A 61 -3.01 17.95 -19.32
CA HIS A 61 -3.50 19.31 -19.27
C HIS A 61 -4.75 19.35 -18.40
N ILE A 62 -4.66 20.06 -17.28
CA ILE A 62 -5.77 20.32 -16.35
C ILE A 62 -5.81 21.81 -16.01
#